data_AF-A0A927GWT1-F1
#
_entry.id   AF-A0A927GWT1-F1
#
_cell.length_a   1.000
_cell.length_b   1.000
_cell.length_c   1.000
_cell.angle_alpha   90.00
_cell.angle_beta   90.00
_cell.angle_gamma   90.00
#
_symmetry.space_group_name_H-M   'P 1'
#
loop_
_entity.id
_entity.type
_entity.pdbx_description
1 polymer ?
#
loop_
_entity_poly.entity_id
_entity_poly.type
_entity_poly.pdbx_seq_one_letter_code
_entity_poly.pdbx_strand_id
1 'polypeptide(L)'
;MTFVTILVTLVSGLIAYFSATLFQPQSLLDFAISLVSVLSVFVLICAWGHALKSLKIGEINVAPRREKNITYMLEKDYEQMYQHMINCYLDPIKSLSPKIDQKALYLRYTYEELTIAGFALSLLLFLTFLREIVA
;
A
#
# COMPACT_ATOMS: atom_id res chain seq x y z
N MET A 1 11.44 -1.56 -3.56
CA MET A 1 11.89 -1.84 -2.18
C MET A 1 12.83 -0.76 -1.66
N THR A 2 13.90 -0.41 -2.38
CA THR A 2 14.85 0.66 -2.03
C THR A 2 14.19 1.98 -1.61
N PHE A 3 13.21 2.49 -2.37
CA PHE A 3 12.52 3.74 -2.04
C PHE A 3 11.85 3.71 -0.66
N VAL A 4 11.10 2.64 -0.35
CA VAL A 4 10.42 2.49 0.95
C VAL A 4 11.42 2.36 2.09
N THR A 5 12.50 1.60 1.88
CA THR A 5 13.56 1.45 2.89
C THR A 5 14.27 2.76 3.18
N ILE A 6 14.56 3.57 2.15
CA ILE A 6 15.12 4.92 2.29
C ILE A 6 14.16 5.79 3.12
N LEU A 7 12.87 5.79 2.77
CA LEU A 7 11.86 6.60 3.44
C LEU A 7 11.72 6.24 4.93
N VAL A 8 11.65 4.95 5.26
CA VAL A 8 11.59 4.46 6.64
C VAL A 8 12.86 4.83 7.41
N THR A 9 14.04 4.68 6.79
CA THR A 9 15.32 5.02 7.43
C THR A 9 15.42 6.52 7.72
N LEU A 10 15.00 7.35 6.77
CA LEU A 10 15.03 8.81 6.88
C LEU A 10 14.07 9.30 7.97
N VAL A 11 12.85 8.73 8.03
CA VAL A 11 11.85 9.03 9.07
C VAL A 11 12.32 8.56 10.44
N SER A 12 12.85 7.33 10.54
CA SER A 12 13.36 6.80 11.80
C SER A 12 14.55 7.60 12.32
N GLY A 13 15.45 8.01 11.42
CA GLY A 13 16.58 8.89 11.73
C GLY A 13 16.12 10.27 12.21
N LEU A 14 15.14 10.88 11.54
CA LEU A 14 14.55 12.16 11.95
C LEU A 14 13.91 12.08 13.34
N ILE A 15 13.11 11.04 13.61
CA ILE A 15 12.48 10.84 14.93
C ILE A 15 13.52 10.65 16.02
N ALA A 16 14.56 9.85 15.76
CA ALA A 16 15.63 9.62 16.74
C ALA A 16 16.41 10.91 17.02
N TYR A 17 16.75 11.66 15.98
CA TYR A 17 17.50 12.91 16.08
C TYR A 17 16.72 14.00 16.84
N PHE A 18 15.41 14.13 16.59
CA PHE A 18 14.57 15.14 17.24
C PHE A 18 13.86 14.66 18.51
N SER A 19 14.20 13.49 19.03
CA SER A 19 13.52 12.86 20.19
C SER A 19 13.42 13.79 21.41
N ALA A 20 14.47 14.55 21.74
CA ALA A 20 14.42 15.50 22.87
C ALA A 20 13.44 16.67 22.68
N THR A 21 13.14 17.04 21.42
CA THR A 21 12.36 18.25 21.09
C THR A 21 10.96 17.95 20.57
N LEU A 22 10.73 16.77 20.03
CA LEU A 22 9.39 16.29 19.68
C LEU A 22 8.49 16.07 20.90
N PHE A 23 9.07 15.61 22.01
CA PHE A 23 8.32 15.23 23.21
C PHE A 23 8.34 16.28 24.34
N GLN A 24 9.11 17.36 24.17
CA GLN A 24 9.13 18.49 25.11
C GLN A 24 9.12 19.84 24.35
N PRO A 25 8.04 20.14 23.60
CA PRO A 25 7.94 21.40 22.86
C PRO A 25 7.88 22.59 23.82
N GLN A 26 8.76 23.58 23.63
CA GLN A 26 8.81 24.80 24.46
C GLN A 26 8.34 26.04 23.72
N SER A 27 8.38 26.03 22.38
CA SER A 27 7.92 27.13 21.52
C SER A 27 6.76 26.72 20.59
N LEU A 28 6.05 27.69 20.04
CA LEU A 28 5.01 27.45 19.03
C LEU A 28 5.56 26.72 17.79
N LEU A 29 6.82 26.97 17.43
CA LEU A 29 7.48 26.30 16.32
C LEU A 29 7.73 24.82 16.62
N ASP A 30 8.14 24.49 17.85
CA ASP A 30 8.32 23.09 18.28
C ASP A 30 6.99 22.32 18.27
N PHE A 31 5.89 22.96 18.68
CA PHE A 31 4.55 22.37 18.58
C PHE A 31 4.15 22.09 17.14
N ALA A 32 4.41 23.01 16.21
CA ALA A 32 4.15 22.81 14.79
C ALA A 32 4.98 21.64 14.22
N ILE A 33 6.27 21.57 14.55
CA ILE A 33 7.17 20.48 14.15
C ILE A 33 6.66 19.14 14.69
N SER A 34 6.28 19.09 15.97
CA SER A 34 5.76 17.87 16.60
C SER A 34 4.45 17.39 15.93
N LEU A 35 3.51 18.30 15.69
CA LEU A 35 2.25 17.97 15.02
C LEU A 35 2.47 17.45 13.59
N VAL A 36 3.29 18.13 12.79
CA VAL A 36 3.60 17.71 11.41
C VAL A 36 4.33 16.38 11.40
N SER A 37 5.18 16.10 12.39
CA SER A 37 5.86 14.82 12.54
C SER A 37 4.88 13.68 12.79
N VAL A 38 3.95 13.85 13.73
CA VAL A 38 2.92 12.84 14.03
C VAL A 38 2.05 12.58 12.81
N LEU A 39 1.60 13.62 12.11
CA LEU A 39 0.81 13.50 10.88
C LEU A 39 1.59 12.77 9.77
N SER A 40 2.87 13.10 9.59
CA SER A 40 3.73 12.45 8.58
C SER A 40 3.84 10.94 8.85
N VAL A 41 4.09 10.55 10.10
CA VAL A 41 4.17 9.14 10.49
C VAL A 41 2.83 8.43 10.32
N PHE A 42 1.73 9.06 10.73
CA PHE A 42 0.39 8.50 10.57
C PHE A 42 0.06 8.20 9.11
N VAL A 43 0.28 9.17 8.21
CA VAL A 43 0.00 8.99 6.77
C VAL A 43 0.89 7.91 6.16
N LEU A 44 2.15 7.80 6.59
CA LEU A 44 3.03 6.71 6.14
C LEU A 44 2.55 5.32 6.58
N ILE A 45 2.02 5.20 7.80
CA ILE A 45 1.42 3.95 8.28
C ILE A 45 0.18 3.59 7.44
N CYS A 46 -0.67 4.57 7.11
CA CYS A 46 -1.81 4.37 6.21
C CYS A 46 -1.38 3.90 4.82
N ALA A 47 -0.42 4.60 4.21
CA ALA A 47 0.15 4.27 2.90
C ALA A 47 0.67 2.82 2.87
N TRP A 48 1.39 2.43 3.92
CA TRP A 48 1.89 1.07 4.07
C TRP A 48 0.74 0.06 4.24
N GLY A 49 -0.26 0.35 5.07
CA GLY A 49 -1.43 -0.52 5.24
C GLY A 49 -2.16 -0.80 3.93
N HIS A 50 -2.38 0.22 3.10
CA HIS A 50 -2.97 0.06 1.78
C HIS A 50 -2.05 -0.69 0.81
N ALA A 51 -0.74 -0.50 0.89
CA ALA A 51 0.23 -1.22 0.07
C ALA A 51 0.22 -2.72 0.37
N LEU A 52 0.14 -3.11 1.65
CA LEU A 52 0.04 -4.52 2.04
C LEU A 52 -1.26 -5.16 1.54
N LYS A 53 -2.38 -4.42 1.60
CA LYS A 53 -3.67 -4.90 1.08
C LYS A 53 -3.65 -5.08 -0.44
N SER A 54 -2.98 -4.21 -1.18
CA SER A 54 -2.84 -4.35 -2.64
C SER A 54 -1.97 -5.56 -3.01
N LEU A 55 -0.93 -5.86 -2.21
CA LEU A 55 -0.02 -6.99 -2.44
C LEU A 55 -0.54 -8.36 -1.99
N LYS A 56 -1.45 -8.43 -1.01
CA LYS A 56 -1.95 -9.71 -0.47
C LYS A 56 -2.59 -10.59 -1.56
N ILE A 57 -1.89 -11.58 -2.09
CA ILE A 57 -2.43 -12.50 -3.08
C ILE A 57 -3.54 -13.30 -2.39
N GLY A 58 -4.80 -13.09 -2.81
CA GLY A 58 -5.92 -13.90 -2.34
C GLY A 58 -5.86 -15.30 -2.94
N GLU A 59 -6.71 -16.21 -2.47
CA GLU A 59 -6.85 -17.51 -3.13
C GLU A 59 -7.33 -17.30 -4.57
N ILE A 60 -6.46 -17.63 -5.53
CA ILE A 60 -6.77 -17.63 -6.95
C ILE A 60 -7.10 -19.07 -7.30
N ASN A 61 -8.35 -19.34 -7.68
CA ASN A 61 -8.69 -20.58 -8.34
C ASN A 61 -8.08 -20.55 -9.74
N VAL A 62 -6.86 -21.07 -9.84
CA VAL A 62 -6.17 -21.23 -11.12
C VAL A 62 -6.86 -22.37 -11.85
N ALA A 63 -7.39 -22.08 -13.04
CA ALA A 63 -7.98 -23.11 -13.89
C ALA A 63 -7.00 -24.29 -14.01
N PRO A 64 -7.47 -25.54 -13.92
CA PRO A 64 -6.59 -26.71 -13.94
C PRO A 64 -5.81 -26.77 -15.26
N ARG A 65 -4.54 -26.35 -15.21
CA ARG A 65 -3.57 -26.49 -16.31
C ARG A 65 -3.05 -27.92 -16.32
N ARG A 66 -3.87 -28.87 -16.74
CA ARG A 66 -3.44 -30.28 -16.90
C ARG A 66 -4.15 -30.92 -18.08
N GLU A 67 -3.43 -31.81 -18.75
CA GLU A 67 -3.91 -32.72 -19.78
C GLU A 67 -5.24 -33.39 -19.40
N LYS A 68 -5.40 -33.77 -18.12
CA LYS A 68 -6.65 -34.29 -17.54
C LYS A 68 -7.89 -33.42 -17.79
N ASN A 69 -7.73 -32.09 -17.85
CA ASN A 69 -8.85 -31.19 -18.10
C ASN A 69 -9.31 -31.25 -19.56
N ILE A 70 -8.35 -31.39 -20.48
CA ILE A 70 -8.61 -31.55 -21.91
C ILE A 70 -9.20 -32.94 -22.17
N THR A 71 -8.65 -33.99 -21.56
CA THR A 71 -9.22 -35.35 -21.63
C THR A 71 -10.66 -35.39 -21.12
N TYR A 72 -10.95 -34.75 -19.98
CA TYR A 72 -12.33 -34.63 -19.49
C TYR A 72 -13.25 -33.94 -20.50
N MET A 73 -12.79 -32.84 -21.12
CA MET A 73 -13.59 -32.13 -22.13
C MET A 73 -13.83 -32.94 -23.40
N LEU A 74 -12.87 -33.79 -23.82
CA LEU A 74 -12.98 -34.64 -25.00
C LEU A 74 -13.88 -35.87 -24.79
N GLU A 75 -14.02 -36.34 -23.54
CA GLU A 75 -14.82 -37.52 -23.18
C GLU A 75 -16.30 -37.20 -22.86
N LYS A 76 -16.65 -35.92 -22.75
CA LYS A 76 -17.96 -35.46 -22.29
C LYS A 76 -18.83 -34.96 -23.43
N ASP A 77 -20.14 -34.96 -23.23
CA ASP A 77 -21.07 -34.36 -24.18
C ASP A 77 -20.87 -32.83 -24.24
N TYR A 78 -21.40 -32.23 -25.30
CA TYR A 78 -21.22 -30.80 -25.57
C TYR A 78 -21.72 -29.91 -24.42
N GLU A 79 -22.85 -30.29 -23.79
CA GLU A 79 -23.47 -29.57 -22.68
C GLU A 79 -22.56 -29.60 -21.43
N GLN A 80 -22.06 -30.77 -21.05
CA GLN A 80 -21.18 -30.97 -19.90
C GLN A 80 -19.83 -30.30 -20.10
N MET A 81 -19.26 -30.39 -21.31
CA MET A 81 -18.04 -29.68 -21.67
C MET A 81 -18.24 -28.16 -21.56
N TYR A 82 -19.34 -27.63 -22.09
CA TYR A 82 -19.65 -26.20 -22.05
C TYR A 82 -19.83 -25.69 -20.61
N GLN A 83 -20.59 -26.40 -19.77
CA GLN A 83 -20.75 -26.08 -18.36
C GLN A 83 -19.42 -26.14 -17.60
N HIS A 84 -18.60 -27.14 -17.88
CA HIS A 84 -17.27 -27.25 -17.28
C HIS A 84 -16.34 -26.09 -17.67
N MET A 85 -16.42 -25.61 -18.92
CA MET A 85 -15.69 -24.42 -19.36
C MET A 85 -16.16 -23.15 -18.63
N ILE A 86 -17.47 -22.97 -18.46
CA ILE A 86 -18.03 -21.84 -17.69
C ILE A 86 -17.49 -21.88 -16.26
N ASN A 87 -17.62 -23.02 -15.58
CA ASN A 87 -17.24 -23.18 -14.18
C ASN A 87 -15.74 -23.03 -13.96
N CYS A 88 -14.90 -23.54 -14.86
CA CYS A 88 -13.44 -23.54 -14.68
C CYS A 88 -12.75 -22.28 -15.20
N TYR A 89 -13.35 -21.54 -16.12
CA TYR A 89 -12.71 -20.39 -16.76
C TYR A 89 -13.51 -19.10 -16.62
N LEU A 90 -14.82 -19.13 -16.89
CA LEU A 90 -15.64 -17.92 -16.89
C LEU A 90 -15.92 -17.42 -15.46
N ASP A 91 -16.32 -18.30 -14.56
CA ASP A 91 -16.65 -17.95 -13.17
C ASP A 91 -15.43 -17.47 -12.35
N PRO A 92 -14.23 -18.09 -12.47
CA PRO A 92 -13.03 -17.56 -11.85
C PRO A 92 -12.67 -16.16 -12.38
N ILE A 93 -12.81 -15.90 -13.68
CA ILE A 93 -12.56 -14.57 -14.25
C ILE A 93 -13.55 -13.55 -13.68
N LYS A 94 -14.85 -13.88 -13.64
CA LYS A 94 -15.89 -13.01 -13.11
C LYS A 94 -15.70 -12.71 -11.63
N SER A 95 -15.24 -13.68 -10.83
CA SER A 95 -14.95 -13.49 -9.41
C SER A 95 -13.60 -12.81 -9.14
N LEU A 96 -12.67 -12.85 -10.09
CA LEU A 96 -11.35 -12.22 -9.96
C LEU A 96 -11.37 -10.74 -10.32
N SER A 97 -12.16 -10.32 -11.31
CA SER A 97 -12.27 -8.91 -11.72
C SER A 97 -12.52 -7.95 -10.55
N PRO A 98 -13.57 -8.12 -9.70
CA PRO A 98 -13.81 -7.19 -8.60
C PRO A 98 -12.68 -7.21 -7.55
N LYS A 99 -11.98 -8.34 -7.38
CA LYS A 99 -10.83 -8.44 -6.49
C LYS A 99 -9.62 -7.67 -7.04
N ILE A 100 -9.42 -7.68 -8.36
CA ILE A 100 -8.38 -6.88 -9.03
C ILE A 100 -8.71 -5.40 -8.90
N ASP A 101 -9.97 -5.01 -9.15
CA ASP A 101 -10.41 -3.61 -9.04
C ASP A 101 -10.22 -3.08 -7.61
N GLN A 102 -10.56 -3.88 -6.61
CA GLN A 102 -10.32 -3.52 -5.21
C GLN A 102 -8.82 -3.37 -4.89
N LYS A 103 -7.96 -4.21 -5.47
CA LYS A 103 -6.51 -4.08 -5.32
C LYS A 103 -5.94 -2.84 -5.97
N ALA A 104 -6.43 -2.51 -7.18
CA ALA A 104 -6.07 -1.28 -7.88
C ALA A 104 -6.49 -0.05 -7.07
N LEU A 105 -7.66 -0.11 -6.41
CA LEU A 105 -8.11 0.95 -5.51
C LEU A 105 -7.16 1.16 -4.32
N TYR A 106 -6.72 0.09 -3.65
CA TYR A 106 -5.74 0.22 -2.58
C TYR A 106 -4.40 0.77 -3.06
N LEU A 107 -3.96 0.40 -4.27
CA LEU A 107 -2.73 0.94 -4.85
C LEU A 107 -2.85 2.45 -5.11
N ARG A 108 -4.03 2.93 -5.54
CA ARG A 108 -4.30 4.36 -5.70
C ARG A 108 -4.22 5.08 -4.36
N TYR A 109 -4.89 4.57 -3.32
CA TYR A 109 -4.81 5.16 -1.97
C TYR A 109 -3.38 5.23 -1.45
N THR A 110 -2.59 4.16 -1.62
CA THR A 110 -1.16 4.17 -1.27
C THR A 110 -0.42 5.31 -1.96
N TYR A 111 -0.65 5.53 -3.26
CA TYR A 111 0.04 6.59 -4.00
C TYR A 111 -0.35 8.00 -3.53
N GLU A 112 -1.64 8.23 -3.30
CA GLU A 112 -2.17 9.50 -2.79
C GLU A 112 -1.62 9.80 -1.38
N GLU A 113 -1.65 8.82 -0.47
CA GLU A 113 -1.12 8.94 0.89
C GLU A 113 0.39 9.15 0.88
N LEU A 114 1.13 8.48 -0.01
CA LEU A 114 2.57 8.67 -0.15
C LEU A 114 2.93 10.06 -0.66
N THR A 115 2.10 10.64 -1.53
CA THR A 115 2.26 12.02 -2.00
C THR A 115 2.03 13.00 -0.85
N ILE A 116 0.98 12.79 -0.04
CA ILE A 116 0.71 13.60 1.16
C ILE A 116 1.88 13.47 2.15
N ALA A 117 2.39 12.27 2.38
CA ALA A 117 3.55 12.06 3.24
C ALA A 117 4.80 12.79 2.70
N GLY A 118 5.01 12.80 1.39
CA GLY A 118 6.09 13.57 0.75
C GLY A 118 6.00 15.08 1.02
N PHE A 119 4.80 15.66 0.90
CA PHE A 119 4.58 17.07 1.26
C PHE A 119 4.77 17.32 2.76
N ALA A 120 4.26 16.44 3.61
CA ALA A 120 4.38 16.57 5.06
C ALA A 120 5.85 16.50 5.52
N LEU A 121 6.64 15.59 4.94
CA LEU A 121 8.08 15.49 5.21
C LEU A 121 8.86 16.70 4.68
N SER A 122 8.49 17.24 3.52
CA SER A 122 9.11 18.45 2.97
C SER A 122 8.84 19.65 3.87
N LEU A 123 7.60 19.79 4.36
CA LEU A 123 7.22 20.82 5.33
C LEU A 123 7.96 20.63 6.66
N LEU A 124 8.09 19.40 7.14
CA LEU A 124 8.84 19.09 8.35
C LEU A 124 10.30 19.54 8.23
N LEU A 125 10.97 19.20 7.13
CA LEU A 125 12.34 19.63 6.86
C LEU A 125 12.47 21.16 6.83
N PHE A 126 11.52 21.84 6.21
CA PHE A 126 11.50 23.30 6.17
C PHE A 126 11.32 23.93 7.56
N LEU A 127 10.38 23.44 8.37
CA LEU A 127 10.15 23.93 9.72
C LEU A 127 11.37 23.69 10.63
N THR A 128 11.98 22.52 10.52
CA THR A 128 13.21 22.19 11.23
C THR A 128 14.36 23.11 10.82
N PHE A 129 14.48 23.43 9.53
CA PHE A 129 15.49 24.38 9.05
C PHE A 129 15.25 25.80 9.60
N LEU A 130 14.00 26.27 9.61
CA LEU A 130 13.65 27.56 10.22
C LEU A 130 13.98 27.61 11.71
N ARG A 131 13.78 26.50 12.42
CA ARG A 131 14.13 26.40 13.83
C ARG A 131 15.62 26.66 14.06
N GLU A 132 16.50 26.08 13.25
CA GLU A 132 17.95 26.30 13.39
C GLU A 132 18.43 27.67 12.95
N ILE A 133 17.61 28.42 12.20
CA ILE A 133 17.90 29.84 11.90
C ILE A 133 17.50 30.74 13.06
N VAL A 134 16.43 30.39 13.77
CA VAL A 134 15.84 31.23 14.84
C VAL A 134 16.43 30.90 16.22
N ALA A 135 16.91 29.68 16.42
CA ALA A 135 17.59 29.21 17.63
C ALA A 135 18.97 29.87 17.81
#